data_AF-A0A820Q5J1-F1
#
_entry.id   AF-A0A820Q5J1-F1
#
_cell.length_a   1.000
_cell.length_b   1.000
_cell.length_c   1.000
_cell.angle_alpha   90.00
_cell.angle_beta   90.00
_cell.angle_gamma   90.00
#
_symmetry.space_group_name_H-M   'P 1'
#
loop_
_entity.id
_entity.type
_entity.pdbx_description
1 polymer ?
#
loop_
_entity_poly.entity_id
_entity_poly.type
_entity_poly.pdbx_seq_one_letter_code
_entity_poly.pdbx_strand_id
1 'polypeptide(L)'
;MYFDSYDCASFVIRGLNELYHYGAQILPNVHLNYTRLNIYSYEPVLLGTYDQIVHNQTLHNDFVDFYREFDSKKPNTEEWFKAFVEIYETFYLSKRFYFYYNNVYWYLKLK
;
A
#
# COMPACT_ATOMS: atom_id res chain seq x y z
N MET A 1 10.47 -4.21 9.41
CA MET A 1 9.60 -3.98 8.23
C MET A 1 8.23 -4.50 8.61
N TYR A 2 7.17 -3.70 8.43
CA TYR A 2 5.84 -4.10 8.92
C TYR A 2 5.07 -4.98 7.91
N PHE A 3 5.19 -4.69 6.62
CA PHE A 3 4.47 -5.39 5.56
C PHE A 3 5.37 -5.57 4.33
N ASP A 4 5.34 -6.76 3.74
CA ASP A 4 5.99 -7.09 2.46
C ASP A 4 5.01 -7.02 1.31
N SER A 5 5.44 -6.44 0.18
CA SER A 5 4.61 -6.42 -1.02
C SER A 5 4.46 -7.83 -1.61
N TYR A 6 3.27 -8.13 -2.12
CA TYR A 6 3.02 -9.36 -2.87
C TYR A 6 2.88 -9.02 -4.35
N ASP A 7 4.02 -8.66 -4.95
CA ASP A 7 4.12 -8.19 -6.34
C ASP A 7 4.90 -9.16 -7.24
N CYS A 8 5.08 -8.77 -8.51
CA CYS A 8 5.80 -9.56 -9.51
C CYS A 8 7.29 -9.74 -9.18
N ALA A 9 7.95 -8.71 -8.63
CA ALA A 9 9.34 -8.81 -8.19
C ALA A 9 9.48 -9.86 -7.07
N SER A 10 8.59 -9.81 -6.09
CA SER A 10 8.53 -10.76 -4.98
C SER A 10 8.21 -12.17 -5.45
N PHE A 11 7.36 -12.32 -6.48
CA PHE A 11 7.12 -13.61 -7.13
C PHE A 11 8.38 -14.20 -7.78
N VAL A 12 9.12 -13.39 -8.56
CA VAL A 12 10.37 -13.83 -9.19
C VAL A 12 11.39 -14.25 -8.14
N ILE A 13 11.54 -13.48 -7.07
CA ILE A 13 12.45 -13.81 -5.96
C ILE A 13 12.06 -15.15 -5.30
N ARG A 14 10.77 -15.38 -5.03
CA ARG A 14 10.29 -16.68 -4.53
C ARG A 14 10.61 -17.81 -5.49
N GLY A 15 10.37 -17.63 -6.78
CA GLY A 15 10.68 -18.62 -7.81
C GLY A 15 12.18 -18.95 -7.87
N LEU A 16 13.05 -17.94 -7.82
CA LEU A 16 14.51 -18.14 -7.80
C LEU A 16 14.97 -18.88 -6.54
N ASN A 17 14.39 -18.55 -5.38
CA ASN A 17 14.70 -19.24 -4.13
C ASN A 17 14.29 -20.72 -4.17
N GLU A 18 13.13 -21.04 -4.75
CA GLU A 18 12.68 -22.43 -4.94
C GLU A 18 13.61 -23.18 -5.90
N LEU A 19 13.98 -22.58 -7.03
CA LEU A 19 14.92 -23.21 -7.97
C LEU A 19 16.28 -23.47 -7.31
N TYR A 20 16.77 -22.52 -6.52
CA TYR A 20 18.00 -22.69 -5.74
C TYR A 20 17.86 -23.83 -4.73
N HIS A 21 16.71 -23.96 -4.07
CA HIS A 21 16.42 -25.06 -3.15
C HIS A 21 16.52 -26.44 -3.84
N TYR A 22 16.13 -26.54 -5.11
CA TYR A 22 16.30 -27.76 -5.93
C TYR A 22 17.68 -27.90 -6.60
N GLY A 23 18.65 -27.05 -6.25
CA GLY A 23 20.04 -27.17 -6.70
C GLY A 23 20.40 -26.36 -7.95
N ALA A 24 19.52 -25.47 -8.41
CA ALA A 24 19.90 -24.52 -9.46
C ALA A 24 20.97 -23.55 -8.96
N GLN A 25 21.96 -23.24 -9.81
CA GLN A 25 23.00 -22.29 -9.49
C GLN A 25 22.59 -20.89 -9.95
N ILE A 26 22.49 -19.96 -9.01
CA ILE A 26 22.31 -18.53 -9.33
C ILE A 26 23.71 -17.98 -9.67
N LEU A 27 23.86 -17.39 -10.86
CA LEU A 27 25.13 -16.82 -11.29
C LEU A 27 25.57 -15.71 -10.31
N PRO A 28 26.71 -15.85 -9.62
CA PRO A 28 27.11 -14.91 -8.56
C PRO A 28 27.44 -13.51 -9.08
N ASN A 29 27.66 -13.35 -10.39
CA ASN A 29 28.12 -12.12 -11.01
C ASN A 29 26.99 -11.28 -11.63
N VAL A 30 25.72 -11.70 -11.49
CA VAL A 30 24.58 -10.94 -12.02
C VAL A 30 23.91 -10.19 -10.88
N HIS A 31 23.94 -8.86 -10.95
CA HIS A 31 23.24 -8.02 -10.00
C HIS A 31 21.77 -7.86 -10.40
N LEU A 32 20.84 -8.33 -9.56
CA LEU A 32 19.40 -8.26 -9.80
C LEU A 32 18.80 -7.09 -9.03
N ASN A 33 18.44 -6.03 -9.74
CA ASN A 33 17.78 -4.86 -9.17
C ASN A 33 16.26 -4.96 -9.35
N TYR A 34 15.53 -4.74 -8.26
CA TYR A 34 14.07 -4.77 -8.24
C TYR A 34 13.53 -3.42 -7.77
N THR A 35 12.51 -2.93 -8.48
CA THR A 35 11.77 -1.75 -8.04
C THR A 35 10.96 -2.10 -6.80
N ARG A 36 11.00 -1.22 -5.79
CA ARG A 36 10.24 -1.38 -4.57
C ARG A 36 9.62 -0.06 -4.13
N LEU A 37 8.31 -0.08 -3.93
CA LEU A 37 7.56 1.04 -3.36
C LEU A 37 7.54 0.89 -1.84
N ASN A 38 8.04 1.90 -1.12
CA ASN A 38 8.08 1.89 0.34
C ASN A 38 7.21 3.03 0.89
N ILE A 39 6.33 2.68 1.81
CA ILE A 39 5.58 3.65 2.62
C ILE A 39 6.23 3.67 4.01
N TYR A 40 6.64 4.86 4.46
CA TYR A 40 7.30 5.03 5.75
C TYR A 40 6.29 5.52 6.79
N SER A 41 6.10 4.73 7.83
CA SER A 41 5.16 5.03 8.92
C SER A 41 5.75 4.69 10.29
N TYR A 42 5.10 5.18 11.33
CA TYR A 42 5.23 4.66 12.69
C TYR A 42 4.61 3.26 12.80
N GLU A 43 4.46 2.75 14.02
CA GLU A 43 3.84 1.45 14.26
C GLU A 43 2.40 1.40 13.70
N PRO A 44 2.07 0.41 12.84
CA PRO A 44 0.73 0.22 12.31
C PRO A 44 -0.28 -0.12 13.41
N VAL A 45 -1.50 0.40 13.31
CA VAL A 45 -2.60 0.06 14.21
C VAL A 45 -3.63 -0.78 13.46
N LEU A 46 -4.01 -1.94 14.01
CA LEU A 46 -5.03 -2.80 13.41
C LEU A 46 -6.42 -2.15 13.56
N LEU A 47 -7.15 -1.99 12.46
CA LEU A 47 -8.53 -1.50 12.45
C LEU A 47 -9.55 -2.63 12.39
N GLY A 48 -9.20 -3.75 11.76
CA GLY A 48 -10.05 -4.93 11.63
C GLY A 48 -10.51 -5.21 10.19
N THR A 49 -11.54 -6.05 10.04
CA THR A 49 -12.12 -6.38 8.73
C THR A 49 -13.03 -5.26 8.22
N TYR A 50 -13.44 -5.35 6.95
CA TYR A 50 -14.41 -4.42 6.36
C TYR A 50 -15.70 -4.34 7.19
N ASP A 51 -16.24 -5.50 7.59
CA ASP A 51 -17.47 -5.55 8.39
C ASP A 51 -17.29 -4.77 9.69
N GLN A 52 -16.19 -4.98 10.41
CA GLN A 52 -15.92 -4.27 11.67
C GLN A 52 -15.83 -2.75 11.49
N ILE A 53 -15.28 -2.29 10.37
CA ILE A 53 -15.21 -0.86 10.02
C ILE A 53 -16.60 -0.30 9.76
N VAL A 54 -17.44 -1.00 8.99
CA VAL A 54 -18.80 -0.56 8.64
C VAL A 54 -19.68 -0.40 9.88
N HIS A 55 -19.50 -1.23 10.91
CA HIS A 55 -20.23 -1.11 12.17
C HIS A 55 -19.86 0.15 12.98
N ASN A 56 -18.72 0.80 12.69
CA ASN A 56 -18.32 2.06 13.29
C ASN A 56 -18.55 3.21 12.29
N GLN A 57 -19.69 3.90 12.41
CA GLN A 57 -20.10 4.94 11.46
C GLN A 57 -19.04 6.04 11.25
N THR A 58 -18.38 6.48 12.32
CA THR A 58 -17.37 7.54 12.25
C THR A 58 -16.14 7.06 11.48
N LEU A 59 -15.66 5.85 11.77
CA LEU A 59 -14.52 5.26 11.07
C LEU A 59 -14.88 4.95 9.61
N HIS A 60 -16.10 4.45 9.36
CA HIS A 60 -16.59 4.14 8.02
C HIS A 60 -16.63 5.37 7.12
N ASN A 61 -17.18 6.49 7.60
CA ASN A 61 -17.27 7.73 6.81
C ASN A 61 -15.87 8.23 6.43
N ASP A 62 -14.96 8.29 7.41
CA ASP A 62 -13.59 8.75 7.18
C ASP A 62 -12.79 7.82 6.25
N PHE A 63 -13.02 6.51 6.35
CA PHE A 63 -12.46 5.50 5.46
C PHE A 63 -12.95 5.67 4.01
N VAL A 64 -14.26 5.86 3.80
CA VAL A 64 -14.85 6.06 2.47
C VAL A 64 -14.33 7.36 1.86
N ASP A 65 -14.28 8.43 2.65
CA ASP A 65 -13.77 9.72 2.20
C ASP A 65 -12.32 9.62 1.73
N PHE A 66 -11.46 8.92 2.50
CA PHE A 66 -10.07 8.68 2.13
C PHE A 66 -9.94 7.92 0.79
N TYR A 67 -10.62 6.79 0.62
CA TYR A 67 -10.48 6.01 -0.62
C TYR A 67 -11.10 6.69 -1.85
N ARG A 68 -12.12 7.54 -1.64
CA ARG A 68 -12.74 8.33 -2.71
C ARG A 68 -11.75 9.31 -3.36
N GLU A 69 -10.75 9.79 -2.63
CA GLU A 69 -9.70 10.67 -3.18
C GLU A 69 -8.89 10.00 -4.31
N PHE A 70 -8.82 8.66 -4.32
CA PHE A 70 -8.07 7.89 -5.32
C PHE A 70 -8.94 7.34 -6.46
N ASP A 71 -10.25 7.58 -6.45
CA ASP A 71 -11.10 7.15 -7.56
C ASP A 71 -10.75 7.96 -8.81
N SER A 72 -10.29 7.26 -9.85
CA SER A 72 -9.70 7.85 -11.07
C SER A 72 -10.74 8.44 -12.03
N LYS A 73 -12.02 8.51 -11.65
CA LYS A 73 -13.13 9.02 -12.47
C LYS A 73 -13.22 10.55 -12.48
N LYS A 74 -12.10 11.25 -12.71
CA LYS A 74 -12.11 12.71 -12.85
C LYS A 74 -12.12 13.11 -14.34
N PRO A 75 -13.22 13.67 -14.87
CA PRO A 75 -13.41 13.87 -16.31
C PRO A 75 -12.51 14.92 -17.01
N ASN A 76 -11.78 15.78 -16.30
CA ASN A 76 -10.94 16.80 -16.95
C ASN A 76 -9.59 17.09 -16.22
N THR A 77 -8.62 17.66 -16.94
CA THR A 77 -7.24 17.95 -16.49
C THR A 77 -7.18 18.88 -15.27
N GLU A 78 -8.09 19.85 -15.16
CA GLU A 78 -8.17 20.75 -14.00
C GLU A 78 -8.60 20.01 -12.73
N GLU A 79 -9.54 19.08 -12.86
CA GLU A 79 -10.01 18.26 -11.74
C GLU A 79 -8.96 17.26 -11.28
N TRP A 80 -8.12 16.79 -12.19
CA TRP A 80 -6.96 15.97 -11.85
C TRP A 80 -5.95 16.76 -11.00
N PHE A 81 -5.63 18.00 -11.39
CA PHE A 81 -4.70 18.83 -10.60
C PHE A 81 -5.27 19.11 -9.20
N LYS A 82 -6.57 19.39 -9.11
CA LYS A 82 -7.26 19.53 -7.82
C LYS A 82 -7.17 18.25 -6.98
N ALA A 83 -7.39 17.07 -7.59
CA ALA A 83 -7.20 15.77 -6.94
C ALA A 83 -5.80 15.57 -6.41
N PHE A 84 -4.80 15.94 -7.21
CA PHE A 84 -3.41 15.79 -6.82
C PHE A 84 -3.07 16.64 -5.60
N VAL A 85 -3.58 17.89 -5.56
CA VAL A 85 -3.43 18.77 -4.40
C VAL A 85 -4.16 18.18 -3.18
N GLU A 86 -5.40 17.72 -3.33
CA GLU A 86 -6.19 17.08 -2.26
C GLU A 86 -5.44 15.85 -1.68
N ILE A 87 -4.96 14.95 -2.55
CA ILE A 87 -4.15 13.79 -2.15
C ILE A 87 -2.86 14.24 -1.46
N TYR A 88 -2.17 15.26 -1.98
CA TYR A 88 -0.95 15.75 -1.36
C TYR A 88 -1.21 16.30 0.05
N GLU A 89 -2.27 17.07 0.24
CA GLU A 89 -2.68 17.58 1.55
C GLU A 89 -3.06 16.45 2.51
N THR A 90 -3.88 15.50 2.08
CA THR A 90 -4.26 14.35 2.90
C THR A 90 -3.04 13.51 3.29
N PHE A 91 -2.14 13.18 2.38
CA PHE A 91 -0.97 12.36 2.72
C PHE A 91 0.06 13.12 3.55
N TYR A 92 0.45 14.31 3.11
CA TYR A 92 1.60 15.01 3.66
C TYR A 92 1.24 15.78 4.94
N LEU A 93 0.06 16.40 4.98
CA LEU A 93 -0.39 17.18 6.14
C LEU A 93 -1.07 16.29 7.19
N SER A 94 -2.04 15.47 6.78
CA SER A 94 -2.77 14.63 7.75
C SER A 94 -1.96 13.42 8.23
N LYS A 95 -0.90 13.04 7.48
CA LYS A 95 -0.02 11.89 7.75
C LYS A 95 -0.81 10.60 8.03
N ARG A 96 -1.98 10.46 7.41
CA ARG A 96 -2.89 9.33 7.59
C ARG A 96 -2.93 8.50 6.34
N PHE A 97 -2.83 7.19 6.52
CA PHE A 97 -2.98 6.25 5.43
C PHE A 97 -3.71 4.99 5.90
N TYR A 98 -4.80 4.64 5.22
CA TYR A 98 -5.50 3.38 5.42
C TYR A 98 -4.92 2.32 4.49
N PHE A 99 -4.37 1.25 5.08
CA PHE A 99 -3.69 0.18 4.36
C PHE A 99 -4.47 -1.12 4.45
N TYR A 100 -4.79 -1.70 3.31
CA TYR A 100 -5.43 -3.01 3.21
C TYR A 100 -4.37 -4.10 3.01
N TYR A 101 -4.32 -5.08 3.91
CA TYR A 101 -3.35 -6.17 3.84
C TYR A 101 -3.91 -7.43 4.50
N ASN A 102 -3.79 -8.60 3.84
CA ASN A 102 -4.30 -9.88 4.33
C ASN A 102 -5.78 -9.83 4.78
N ASN A 103 -6.64 -9.20 3.98
CA ASN A 103 -8.08 -9.06 4.24
C ASN A 103 -8.47 -8.28 5.50
N VAL A 104 -7.53 -7.51 6.06
CA VAL A 104 -7.76 -6.59 7.17
C VAL A 104 -7.20 -5.22 6.85
N TYR A 105 -7.74 -4.22 7.53
CA TYR A 105 -7.33 -2.83 7.40
C TYR A 105 -6.47 -2.41 8.57
N TRP A 106 -5.49 -1.58 8.24
CA TRP A 106 -4.50 -1.03 9.15
C TRP A 106 -4.48 0.49 8.99
N TYR A 107 -4.32 1.19 10.11
CA TYR A 107 -4.02 2.60 10.11
C TYR A 107 -2.50 2.79 10.18
N LEU A 108 -1.95 3.51 9.21
CA LEU A 108 -0.55 3.91 9.19
C LEU A 108 -0.45 5.41 9.42
N LYS A 109 0.23 5.79 10.50
CA LYS A 109 0.67 7.17 10.69
C LYS A 109 1.98 7.39 9.92
N LEU A 110 1.93 8.14 8.84
CA LEU A 110 3.09 8.42 7.99
C LEU A 110 4.15 9.23 8.75
N LYS A 111 5.42 9.05 8.39
CA LYS A 111 6.55 9.77 8.97
C LYS A 111 6.75 11.13 8.33
#